data_AF-B8GS37-F1
#
_entry.id   AF-B8GS37-F1
#
_cell.length_a   1.000
_cell.length_b   1.000
_cell.length_c   1.000
_cell.angle_alpha   90.00
_cell.angle_beta   90.00
_cell.angle_gamma   90.00
#
_symmetry.space_group_name_H-M   'P 1'
#
loop_
_entity.id
_entity.type
_entity.pdbx_description
1 polymer ?
#
loop_
_entity_poly.entity_id
_entity_poly.type
_entity_poly.pdbx_seq_one_letter_code
_entity_poly.pdbx_strand_id
1 'polypeptide(L)' 'MPSKCDYYYRLQERGVTAAAAKKWLKGNPPPRNWKHSAWRWAYEQMEVA' A
#
# COMPACT_ATOMS: atom_id res chain seq x y z
N MET A 1 12.52 -4.02 11.46
CA MET A 1 11.73 -3.04 10.69
C MET A 1 11.01 -3.79 9.58
N PRO A 2 9.67 -3.77 9.49
CA PRO A 2 8.98 -4.37 8.35
C PRO A 2 9.48 -3.71 7.07
N SER A 3 9.99 -4.53 6.16
CA SER A 3 10.55 -4.10 4.88
C SER A 3 9.42 -3.60 3.98
N LYS A 4 9.77 -2.78 2.98
CA LYS A 4 8.81 -2.35 1.94
C LYS A 4 8.10 -3.53 1.25
N CYS A 5 8.75 -4.70 1.24
CA CYS A 5 8.24 -5.94 0.68
C CYS A 5 7.18 -6.60 1.57
N ASP A 6 7.24 -6.44 2.90
CA ASP A 6 6.24 -7.01 3.81
C ASP A 6 4.84 -6.48 3.49
N TYR A 7 4.70 -5.18 3.30
CA TYR A 7 3.41 -4.57 2.96
C TYR A 7 2.91 -4.97 1.56
N TYR A 8 3.83 -5.23 0.64
CA TYR A 8 3.47 -5.77 -0.68
C TYR A 8 2.89 -7.19 -0.57
N TYR A 9 3.54 -8.07 0.19
CA TYR A 9 3.03 -9.43 0.40
C TYR A 9 1.72 -9.43 1.19
N ARG A 10 1.60 -8.61 2.23
CA ARG A 10 0.35 -8.51 2.99
C ARG A 10 -0.83 -7.97 2.16
N LEU A 11 -0.57 -7.10 1.19
CA LEU A 11 -1.59 -6.70 0.21
C LEU A 11 -2.01 -7.89 -0.67
N GLN A 12 -1.06 -8.70 -1.11
CA GLN A 12 -1.36 -9.91 -1.88
C GLN A 12 -2.12 -10.96 -1.07
N GLU A 13 -1.80 -11.14 0.21
CA GLU A 13 -2.53 -12.04 1.12
C GLU A 13 -4.01 -11.63 1.27
N ARG A 14 -4.33 -10.35 1.05
CA ARG A 14 -5.71 -9.83 1.01
C ARG A 14 -6.39 -9.95 -0.33
N GLY A 15 -5.75 -10.59 -1.31
CA GLY A 15 -6.24 -10.65 -2.69
C GLY A 15 -6.07 -9.34 -3.46
N VAL A 16 -5.37 -8.34 -2.90
CA VAL A 16 -5.06 -7.10 -3.62
C VAL A 16 -3.86 -7.34 -4.52
N THR A 17 -4.11 -7.36 -5.82
CA THR A 17 -3.02 -7.48 -6.81
C THR A 17 -2.14 -6.22 -6.80
N ALA A 18 -0.87 -6.40 -7.16
CA ALA A 18 0.08 -5.31 -7.30
C ALA A 18 -0.42 -4.20 -8.24
N ALA A 19 -1.13 -4.58 -9.31
CA ALA A 19 -1.71 -3.66 -10.27
C ALA A 19 -2.86 -2.84 -9.66
N ALA A 20 -3.74 -3.48 -8.89
CA ALA A 20 -4.84 -2.80 -8.20
C ALA A 20 -4.32 -1.79 -7.18
N ALA A 21 -3.35 -2.18 -6.36
CA ALA A 21 -2.74 -1.29 -5.37
C ALA A 21 -1.98 -0.13 -6.04
N LYS A 22 -1.26 -0.35 -7.16
CA LYS A 22 -0.64 0.75 -7.93
C LYS A 22 -1.67 1.71 -8.52
N LYS A 23 -2.78 1.18 -9.07
CA LYS A 23 -3.88 2.00 -9.60
C LYS A 23 -4.50 2.86 -8.50
N TRP A 24 -4.72 2.27 -7.33
CA TRP A 24 -5.23 2.98 -6.16
C TRP A 24 -4.25 4.05 -5.68
N LEU A 25 -2.95 3.76 -5.59
CA LEU A 25 -1.90 4.70 -5.21
C LEU A 25 -1.77 5.90 -6.15
N LYS A 26 -2.10 5.73 -7.43
CA LYS A 26 -2.13 6.83 -8.40
C LYS A 26 -3.26 7.83 -8.10
N GLY A 27 -4.40 7.36 -7.60
CA GLY A 27 -5.53 8.20 -7.18
C GLY A 27 -5.41 8.71 -5.75
N ASN A 28 -4.76 7.94 -4.87
CA ASN A 28 -4.58 8.20 -3.45
C ASN A 28 -3.09 8.17 -3.08
N PRO A 29 -2.29 9.14 -3.57
CA PRO A 29 -0.88 9.18 -3.23
C PRO A 29 -0.69 9.43 -1.73
N PRO A 30 0.38 8.89 -1.13
CA PRO A 30 0.70 9.21 0.25
C PRO A 30 0.93 10.72 0.42
N PRO A 31 0.59 11.29 1.59
CA PRO A 31 0.82 12.70 1.86
C PRO A 31 2.32 13.04 1.80
N ARG A 32 2.64 14.29 1.50
CA ARG A 32 4.02 14.73 1.23
C ARG A 32 5.00 14.49 2.40
N ASN A 33 4.50 14.42 3.64
CA ASN A 33 5.28 14.14 4.84
C ASN A 33 5.28 12.66 5.26
N TRP A 34 4.79 11.76 4.39
CA TRP A 34 4.77 10.33 4.65
C TRP A 34 6.18 9.75 4.65
N LYS A 35 6.62 9.24 5.80
CA LYS A 35 7.98 8.70 5.99
C LYS A 35 8.09 7.20 5.71
N HIS A 36 7.04 6.57 5.19
CA HIS A 36 7.01 5.14 4.91
C HIS A 36 6.82 4.84 3.42
N SER A 37 6.88 3.57 3.04
CA SER A 37 6.67 3.18 1.65
C SER A 37 5.24 3.45 1.20
N ALA A 38 5.07 3.67 -0.11
CA ALA A 38 3.75 3.75 -0.73
C ALA A 38 2.93 2.46 -0.52
N TRP A 39 3.59 1.29 -0.46
CA TRP A 39 2.92 0.03 -0.16
C TRP A 39 2.31 -0.01 1.24
N ARG A 40 2.98 0.59 2.24
CA ARG A 40 2.42 0.73 3.59
C ARG A 40 1.20 1.64 3.59
N TRP A 41 1.27 2.76 2.86
CA TRP A 41 0.14 3.66 2.71
C TRP A 41 -1.06 2.97 2.06
N ALA A 42 -0.85 2.26 0.95
CA ALA A 42 -1.90 1.45 0.32
C ALA A 42 -2.46 0.39 1.28
N TYR A 43 -1.60 -0.32 2.00
CA TYR A 43 -2.02 -1.33 2.97
C TYR A 43 -2.90 -0.74 4.08
N GLU A 44 -2.48 0.37 4.69
CA GLU A 44 -3.22 1.00 5.80
C GLU A 44 -4.56 1.60 5.35
N GLN A 45 -4.68 2.07 4.10
CA GLN A 45 -5.90 2.72 3.60
C GLN A 45 -6.85 1.75 2.90
N MET A 46 -6.35 0.69 2.26
CA MET A 46 -7.18 -0.36 1.65
C MET A 46 -7.78 -1.33 2.70
N GLU A 47 -7.42 -1.21 3.98
CA GLU A 47 -8.11 -1.87 5.10
C GLU A 47 -9.37 -1.14 5.58
N VAL A 48 -9.50 0.14 5.27
CA VAL A 48 -10.55 1.01 5.81
C VAL A 48 -11.73 1.13 4.82
N ALA A 49 -11.81 0.22 3.85
CA ALA A 49 -12.92 0.13 2.88
C ALA A 49 -13.60 -1.25 2.98
#